data_AF-D3AQF4-F1
#
_entry.id   AF-D3AQF4-F1
#
_cell.length_a   1.000
_cell.length_b   1.000
_cell.length_c   1.000
_cell.angle_alpha   90.00
_cell.angle_beta   90.00
_cell.angle_gamma   90.00
#
_symmetry.space_group_name_H-M   'P 1'
#
loop_
_entity.id
_entity.type
_entity.pdbx_description
1 polymer ?
#
loop_
_entity_poly.entity_id
_entity_poly.type
_entity_poly.pdbx_seq_one_letter_code
_entity_poly.pdbx_strand_id
1 'polypeptide(L)'
;MKEALLLAVGRLVCTTPWYVICCVPFYAHRRISRSKIAAVITGISMLFFVCNFYLQFRYDNFKTHGSLVFCALYIILIGLFVWGFHVEFAKLLYVFLIAQAISTAINYIAAIMLKPFFKDMRISLHATPAYILAIFFLTMAVYPFLWYFFSHQLREAVEELKDRDFRLLCIPPVLIFVITVIFNDVGVNPAIPQSQAIAIFLLITASGLITYFLHVRLALDAVRRIRLEMEVAAIESQIAVQGQSYAQLTQNIESARAARHDLRHHLAAMSAFLENSD
;
A
#
# COMPACT_ATOMS: atom_id res chain seq x y z
N MET A 1 19.23 -32.97 -12.92
CA MET A 1 19.93 -31.67 -13.04
C MET A 1 19.13 -30.60 -13.79
N LYS A 2 18.68 -30.84 -15.04
CA LYS A 2 17.94 -29.83 -15.82
C LYS A 2 16.65 -29.33 -15.13
N GLU A 3 15.87 -30.22 -14.54
CA GLU A 3 14.62 -29.88 -13.82
C GLU A 3 14.85 -29.10 -12.52
N ALA A 4 15.94 -29.39 -11.80
CA ALA A 4 16.32 -28.66 -10.59
C ALA A 4 16.78 -27.22 -10.92
N LEU A 5 17.48 -27.06 -12.05
CA LEU A 5 17.93 -25.76 -12.52
C LEU A 5 16.75 -24.92 -13.04
N LEU A 6 15.84 -25.53 -13.80
CA LEU A 6 14.60 -24.89 -14.27
C LEU A 6 13.75 -24.38 -13.11
N LEU A 7 13.58 -25.18 -12.05
CA LEU A 7 12.84 -24.72 -10.89
C LEU A 7 13.56 -23.59 -10.15
N ALA A 8 14.87 -23.71 -9.92
CA ALA A 8 15.63 -22.69 -9.21
C ALA A 8 15.59 -21.34 -9.95
N VAL A 9 15.75 -21.37 -11.28
CA VAL A 9 15.62 -20.17 -12.14
C VAL A 9 14.19 -19.66 -12.15
N GLY A 10 13.19 -20.54 -12.32
CA GLY A 10 11.78 -20.17 -12.31
C GLY A 10 11.39 -19.47 -11.02
N ARG A 11 11.81 -20.00 -9.87
CA ARG A 11 11.53 -19.38 -8.56
C ARG A 11 12.26 -18.05 -8.37
N LEU A 12 13.52 -17.93 -8.79
CA LEU A 12 14.26 -16.67 -8.70
C LEU A 12 13.58 -15.56 -9.53
N VAL A 13 13.19 -15.88 -10.76
CA VAL A 13 12.49 -14.95 -11.65
C VAL A 13 11.11 -14.59 -11.08
N CYS A 14 10.43 -15.54 -10.44
CA CYS A 14 9.12 -15.32 -9.86
C CYS A 14 9.12 -14.60 -8.51
N THR A 15 10.22 -14.53 -7.76
CA THR A 15 10.27 -13.91 -6.42
C THR A 15 10.99 -12.55 -6.40
N THR A 16 12.08 -12.43 -7.16
CA THR A 16 12.96 -11.24 -7.12
C THR A 16 12.24 -9.92 -7.49
N PRO A 17 11.37 -9.86 -8.52
CA PRO A 17 10.66 -8.62 -8.87
C PRO A 17 9.74 -8.11 -7.74
N TRP A 18 9.11 -9.02 -7.00
CA TRP A 18 8.20 -8.66 -5.90
C TRP A 18 8.94 -8.06 -4.71
N TYR A 19 10.13 -8.57 -4.39
CA TYR A 19 10.97 -8.01 -3.33
C TYR A 19 11.41 -6.59 -3.64
N VAL A 20 11.69 -6.29 -4.91
CA VAL A 20 12.02 -4.93 -5.36
C VAL A 20 10.82 -4.00 -5.21
N ILE A 21 9.62 -4.43 -5.64
CA ILE A 21 8.38 -3.64 -5.53
C ILE A 21 8.02 -3.38 -4.05
N CYS A 22 8.19 -4.36 -3.16
CA CYS A 22 7.91 -4.19 -1.73
C CYS A 22 8.79 -3.12 -1.07
N CYS A 23 9.98 -2.83 -1.60
CA CYS A 23 10.86 -1.78 -1.09
C CYS A 23 10.43 -0.36 -1.51
N VAL A 24 9.65 -0.23 -2.58
CA VAL A 24 9.27 1.05 -3.20
C VAL A 24 8.56 2.01 -2.24
N PRO A 25 7.48 1.61 -1.53
CA PRO A 25 6.72 2.54 -0.68
C PRO A 25 7.50 3.00 0.55
N PHE A 26 8.59 2.31 0.92
CA PHE A 26 9.38 2.60 2.12
C PHE A 26 10.71 3.32 1.84
N TYR A 27 10.97 3.74 0.60
CA TYR A 27 12.23 4.41 0.24
C TYR A 27 12.51 5.69 1.03
N ALA A 28 11.48 6.39 1.51
CA ALA A 28 11.60 7.60 2.34
C ALA A 28 12.04 7.30 3.79
N HIS A 29 11.63 6.16 4.36
CA HIS A 29 11.87 5.77 5.77
C HIS A 29 13.05 4.79 5.93
N ARG A 30 14.03 4.91 5.04
CA ARG A 30 15.11 3.94 4.86
C ARG A 30 16.22 4.13 5.89
N ARG A 31 16.56 3.07 6.65
CA ARG A 31 17.67 3.09 7.63
C ARG A 31 19.05 2.85 7.00
N ILE A 32 19.09 2.16 5.85
CA ILE A 32 20.30 1.61 5.23
C ILE A 32 20.53 2.21 3.83
N SER A 33 21.73 2.22 3.24
CA SER A 33 21.96 2.79 1.89
C SER A 33 21.34 1.95 0.75
N ARG A 34 21.07 2.56 -0.42
CA ARG A 34 20.48 1.88 -1.61
C ARG A 34 21.28 0.64 -2.03
N SER A 35 22.61 0.77 -2.06
CA SER A 35 23.51 -0.31 -2.47
C SER A 35 23.48 -1.50 -1.51
N LYS A 36 23.30 -1.25 -0.21
CA LYS A 36 23.18 -2.31 0.80
C LYS A 36 21.84 -3.03 0.70
N ILE A 37 20.74 -2.32 0.40
CA ILE A 37 19.44 -2.98 0.13
C ILE A 37 19.51 -3.84 -1.12
N ALA A 38 20.09 -3.31 -2.21
CA ALA A 38 20.28 -4.10 -3.43
C ALA A 38 21.14 -5.34 -3.18
N ALA A 39 22.24 -5.21 -2.42
CA ALA A 39 23.10 -6.34 -2.04
C ALA A 39 22.39 -7.38 -1.16
N VAL A 40 21.50 -6.94 -0.25
CA VAL A 40 20.69 -7.84 0.57
C VAL A 40 19.66 -8.58 -0.29
N ILE A 41 18.97 -7.88 -1.21
CA ILE A 41 18.00 -8.51 -2.11
C ILE A 41 18.71 -9.53 -3.02
N THR A 42 19.84 -9.17 -3.63
CA THR A 42 20.58 -10.10 -4.49
C THR A 42 21.15 -11.28 -3.71
N GLY A 43 21.67 -11.03 -2.50
CA GLY A 43 22.16 -12.08 -1.60
C GLY A 43 21.08 -13.07 -1.21
N ILE A 44 19.88 -12.58 -0.87
CA ILE A 44 18.73 -13.44 -0.55
C ILE A 44 18.25 -14.20 -1.77
N SER A 45 18.10 -13.55 -2.94
CA SER A 45 17.72 -14.24 -4.18
C SER A 45 18.69 -15.37 -4.54
N MET A 46 19.99 -15.14 -4.31
CA MET A 46 21.03 -16.15 -4.54
C MET A 46 20.99 -17.28 -3.50
N LEU A 47 20.72 -16.97 -2.24
CA LEU A 47 20.52 -17.97 -1.19
C LEU A 47 19.25 -18.82 -1.45
N PHE A 48 18.17 -18.19 -1.92
CA PHE A 48 16.96 -18.89 -2.38
C PHE A 48 17.28 -19.87 -3.52
N PHE A 49 18.08 -19.44 -4.49
CA PHE A 49 18.51 -20.27 -5.61
C PHE A 49 19.30 -21.50 -5.16
N VAL A 50 20.31 -21.29 -4.31
CA VAL A 50 21.18 -22.38 -3.80
C VAL A 50 20.39 -23.37 -2.94
N CYS A 51 19.56 -22.88 -2.02
CA CYS A 51 18.73 -23.75 -1.18
C CYS A 51 17.76 -24.60 -2.00
N ASN A 52 17.07 -24.00 -2.99
CA ASN A 52 16.14 -24.74 -3.86
C ASN A 52 16.87 -25.77 -4.73
N PHE A 53 18.03 -25.41 -5.28
CA PHE A 53 18.85 -26.33 -6.07
C PHE A 53 19.31 -27.53 -5.24
N TYR A 54 19.78 -27.29 -4.01
CA TYR A 54 20.25 -28.34 -3.10
C TYR A 54 19.13 -29.27 -2.63
N LEU A 55 17.97 -28.72 -2.24
CA LEU A 55 16.81 -29.50 -1.79
C LEU A 55 16.27 -30.44 -2.88
N GLN A 56 16.18 -29.95 -4.12
CA GLN A 56 15.69 -30.78 -5.23
C GLN A 56 16.71 -31.82 -5.70
N PHE A 57 18.00 -31.60 -5.43
CA PHE A 57 19.03 -32.60 -5.71
C PHE A 57 19.06 -33.71 -4.64
N ARG A 58 18.70 -33.40 -3.39
CA ARG A 58 18.85 -34.32 -2.25
C ARG A 58 17.60 -35.14 -1.91
N TYR A 59 16.39 -34.61 -2.17
CA TYR A 59 15.14 -35.25 -1.74
C TYR A 59 14.13 -35.37 -2.89
N ASP A 60 13.65 -36.59 -3.17
CA ASP A 60 12.56 -36.86 -4.14
C ASP A 60 11.20 -36.31 -3.67
N ASN A 61 10.96 -36.24 -2.35
CA ASN A 61 9.74 -35.67 -1.76
C ASN A 61 9.85 -34.14 -1.58
N PHE A 62 10.11 -33.44 -2.68
CA PHE A 62 10.33 -31.99 -2.73
C PHE A 62 9.16 -31.15 -2.18
N LYS A 63 7.91 -31.63 -2.30
CA LYS A 63 6.71 -30.86 -1.93
C LYS A 63 6.60 -30.56 -0.44
N THR A 64 7.02 -31.46 0.44
CA THR A 64 6.84 -31.31 1.90
C THR A 64 7.97 -30.52 2.54
N HIS A 65 9.22 -30.73 2.09
CA HIS A 65 10.39 -30.03 2.63
C HIS A 65 10.62 -28.67 1.99
N GLY A 66 10.17 -28.47 0.74
CA GLY A 66 10.16 -27.17 0.09
C GLY A 66 9.37 -26.13 0.89
N SER A 67 8.18 -26.47 1.38
CA SER A 67 7.30 -25.54 2.12
C SER A 67 7.95 -24.98 3.40
N LEU A 68 8.63 -25.83 4.18
CA LEU A 68 9.29 -25.43 5.42
C LEU A 68 10.46 -24.45 5.17
N VAL A 69 11.26 -24.73 4.15
CA VAL A 69 12.37 -23.84 3.76
C VAL A 69 11.86 -22.51 3.22
N PHE A 70 10.71 -22.52 2.53
CA PHE A 70 10.04 -21.30 2.09
C PHE A 70 9.55 -20.45 3.27
N CYS A 71 8.93 -21.06 4.28
CA CYS A 71 8.51 -20.37 5.49
C CYS A 71 9.72 -19.75 6.21
N ALA A 72 10.80 -20.51 6.41
CA ALA A 72 12.01 -20.03 7.06
C ALA A 72 12.63 -18.83 6.31
N LEU A 73 12.70 -18.89 4.98
CA LEU A 73 13.25 -17.82 4.18
C LEU A 73 12.37 -16.57 4.15
N TYR A 74 11.04 -16.71 4.15
CA TYR A 74 10.14 -15.57 4.28
C TYR A 74 10.23 -14.91 5.65
N ILE A 75 10.43 -15.68 6.72
CA ILE A 75 10.67 -15.13 8.07
C ILE A 75 11.97 -14.33 8.10
N ILE A 76 13.05 -14.87 7.51
CA ILE A 76 14.34 -14.16 7.38
C ILE A 76 14.17 -12.87 6.58
N LEU A 77 13.39 -12.91 5.50
CA LEU A 77 13.12 -11.75 4.66
C LEU A 77 12.34 -10.67 5.42
N ILE A 78 11.26 -11.04 6.11
CA ILE A 78 10.49 -10.12 6.96
C ILE A 78 11.38 -9.53 8.05
N GLY A 79 12.23 -10.33 8.70
CA GLY A 79 13.20 -9.85 9.69
C GLY A 79 14.19 -8.82 9.12
N LEU A 80 14.67 -9.04 7.90
CA LEU A 80 15.55 -8.09 7.19
C LEU A 80 14.83 -6.82 6.78
N PHE A 81 13.56 -6.90 6.39
CA PHE A 81 12.72 -5.72 6.12
C PHE A 81 12.49 -4.89 7.39
N VAL A 82 12.18 -5.53 8.52
CA VAL A 82 12.05 -4.87 9.83
C VAL A 82 13.38 -4.23 10.26
N TRP A 83 14.51 -4.86 9.95
CA TRP A 83 15.83 -4.29 10.25
C TRP A 83 16.19 -3.10 9.33
N GLY A 84 15.79 -3.16 8.06
CA GLY A 84 16.15 -2.18 7.02
C GLY A 84 15.30 -0.91 6.98
N PHE A 85 14.07 -0.94 7.49
CA PHE A 85 13.11 0.16 7.42
C PHE A 85 12.61 0.56 8.81
N HIS A 86 12.57 1.87 9.10
CA HIS A 86 12.05 2.38 10.38
C HIS A 86 10.53 2.54 10.31
N VAL A 87 9.82 1.43 10.12
CA VAL A 87 8.38 1.40 9.84
C VAL A 87 7.71 0.33 10.69
N GLU A 88 6.47 0.59 11.13
CA GLU A 88 5.70 -0.39 11.88
C GLU A 88 5.48 -1.70 11.11
N PHE A 89 5.47 -2.81 11.85
CA PHE A 89 5.27 -4.16 11.32
C PHE A 89 3.97 -4.31 10.52
N ALA A 90 2.88 -3.64 10.93
CA ALA A 90 1.60 -3.70 10.22
C ALA A 90 1.70 -3.15 8.79
N LYS A 91 2.49 -2.09 8.59
CA LYS A 91 2.72 -1.48 7.28
C LYS A 91 3.50 -2.40 6.35
N LEU A 92 4.54 -3.04 6.88
CA LEU A 92 5.32 -4.04 6.16
C LEU A 92 4.48 -5.27 5.79
N LEU A 93 3.71 -5.79 6.75
CA LEU A 93 2.88 -6.98 6.57
C LEU A 93 1.78 -6.78 5.51
N TYR A 94 1.17 -5.60 5.48
CA TYR A 94 0.20 -5.24 4.44
C TYR A 94 0.81 -5.22 3.04
N VAL A 95 1.89 -4.45 2.86
CA VAL A 95 2.64 -4.34 1.58
C VAL A 95 3.01 -5.73 1.07
N PHE A 96 3.45 -6.58 1.97
CA PHE A 96 3.81 -7.95 1.68
C PHE A 96 2.62 -8.83 1.28
N LEU A 97 1.49 -8.74 2.00
CA LEU A 97 0.26 -9.49 1.68
C LEU A 97 -0.30 -9.12 0.30
N ILE A 98 -0.20 -7.86 -0.10
CA ILE A 98 -0.64 -7.41 -1.43
C ILE A 98 0.26 -7.98 -2.51
N ALA A 99 1.58 -7.84 -2.33
CA ALA A 99 2.55 -8.38 -3.27
C ALA A 99 2.36 -9.90 -3.43
N GLN A 100 2.10 -10.60 -2.32
CA GLN A 100 1.78 -12.02 -2.31
C GLN A 100 0.46 -12.33 -3.04
N ALA A 101 -0.60 -11.55 -2.83
CA ALA A 101 -1.88 -11.73 -3.50
C ALA A 101 -1.76 -11.52 -5.03
N ILE A 102 -1.04 -10.49 -5.46
CA ILE A 102 -0.80 -10.23 -6.89
C ILE A 102 0.05 -11.33 -7.51
N SER A 103 1.13 -11.74 -6.84
CA SER A 103 1.98 -12.85 -7.29
C SER A 103 1.16 -14.14 -7.46
N THR A 104 0.28 -14.42 -6.51
CA THR A 104 -0.62 -15.58 -6.54
C THR A 104 -1.63 -15.49 -7.70
N ALA A 105 -2.22 -14.31 -7.94
CA ALA A 105 -3.12 -14.09 -9.05
C ALA A 105 -2.43 -14.34 -10.41
N ILE A 106 -1.21 -13.84 -10.60
CA ILE A 106 -0.43 -14.05 -11.82
C ILE A 106 -0.13 -15.54 -12.03
N ASN A 107 0.23 -16.27 -10.96
CA ASN A 107 0.48 -17.72 -11.05
C ASN A 107 -0.76 -18.50 -11.51
N TYR A 108 -1.96 -18.13 -11.03
CA TYR A 108 -3.21 -18.77 -11.45
C TYR A 108 -3.64 -18.37 -12.87
N ILE A 109 -3.47 -17.11 -13.26
CA ILE A 109 -3.70 -16.65 -14.64
C ILE A 109 -2.80 -17.41 -15.61
N ALA A 110 -1.50 -17.52 -15.30
CA ALA A 110 -0.55 -18.28 -16.10
C ALA A 110 -0.95 -19.76 -16.21
N ALA A 111 -1.50 -20.34 -15.14
CA ALA A 111 -1.94 -21.73 -15.13
C ALA A 111 -3.19 -21.94 -16.03
N ILE A 112 -4.13 -20.99 -16.04
CA ILE A 112 -5.29 -21.03 -16.94
C ILE A 112 -4.86 -20.85 -18.40
N MET A 113 -3.96 -19.90 -18.69
CA MET A 113 -3.52 -19.62 -20.07
C MET A 113 -2.80 -20.82 -20.71
N LEU A 114 -2.05 -21.61 -19.93
CA LEU A 114 -1.37 -22.80 -20.44
C LEU A 114 -2.25 -24.05 -20.50
N LYS A 115 -3.40 -24.06 -19.81
CA LYS A 115 -4.28 -25.24 -19.72
C LYS A 115 -4.83 -25.73 -21.07
N PRO A 116 -5.20 -24.88 -22.04
CA PRO A 116 -5.60 -25.31 -23.37
C PRO A 116 -4.47 -26.00 -24.15
N PHE A 117 -3.22 -25.62 -23.89
CA PHE A 117 -2.05 -26.11 -24.62
C PHE A 117 -1.49 -27.42 -24.06
N PHE A 118 -1.69 -27.70 -22.77
CA PHE A 118 -1.19 -28.89 -22.07
C PHE A 118 -2.31 -29.62 -21.33
N LYS A 119 -3.25 -30.21 -22.08
CA LYS A 119 -4.50 -30.81 -21.58
C LYS A 119 -4.29 -31.99 -20.60
N ASP A 120 -3.19 -32.73 -20.74
CA ASP A 120 -2.94 -33.99 -20.00
C ASP A 120 -1.72 -33.95 -19.06
N MET A 121 -1.00 -32.82 -18.96
CA MET A 121 0.17 -32.69 -18.09
C MET A 121 -0.11 -31.79 -16.90
N ARG A 122 0.30 -32.21 -15.69
CA ARG A 122 0.29 -31.36 -14.50
C ARG A 122 1.26 -30.19 -14.69
N ILE A 123 0.70 -29.04 -15.07
CA ILE A 123 1.42 -27.77 -15.21
C ILE A 123 2.09 -27.47 -13.86
N SER A 124 3.41 -27.51 -13.83
CA SER A 124 4.20 -27.29 -12.63
C SER A 124 5.50 -26.60 -12.99
N LEU A 125 6.02 -25.81 -12.06
CA LEU A 125 7.27 -25.04 -12.21
C LEU A 125 8.48 -25.92 -12.56
N HIS A 126 8.39 -27.23 -12.31
CA HIS A 126 9.44 -28.22 -12.54
C HIS A 126 9.45 -28.77 -13.98
N ALA A 127 8.27 -28.90 -14.59
CA ALA A 127 8.06 -29.71 -15.78
C ALA A 127 7.90 -28.88 -17.06
N THR A 128 7.50 -27.61 -16.96
CA THR A 128 7.08 -26.83 -18.12
C THR A 128 7.78 -25.47 -18.18
N PRO A 129 8.83 -25.28 -19.02
CA PRO A 129 9.50 -23.98 -19.16
C PRO A 129 8.57 -22.89 -19.70
N ALA A 130 7.54 -23.27 -20.48
CA ALA A 130 6.50 -22.36 -20.96
C ALA A 130 5.71 -21.70 -19.83
N TYR A 131 5.57 -22.35 -18.67
CA TYR A 131 4.90 -21.79 -17.49
C TYR A 131 5.72 -20.66 -16.85
N ILE A 132 7.04 -20.84 -16.78
CA ILE A 132 7.98 -19.82 -16.28
C ILE A 132 7.97 -18.60 -17.20
N LEU A 133 7.99 -18.81 -18.52
CA LEU A 133 7.91 -17.73 -19.50
C LEU A 133 6.58 -16.97 -19.41
N ALA A 134 5.46 -17.66 -19.26
CA ALA A 134 4.15 -17.03 -19.10
C ALA A 134 4.10 -16.13 -17.86
N ILE A 135 4.62 -16.60 -16.72
CA ILE A 135 4.70 -15.79 -15.49
C ILE A 135 5.61 -14.59 -15.70
N PHE A 136 6.75 -14.76 -16.38
CA PHE A 136 7.68 -13.66 -16.66
C PHE A 136 7.02 -12.55 -17.50
N PHE A 137 6.37 -12.91 -18.61
CA PHE A 137 5.68 -11.95 -19.48
C PHE A 137 4.52 -11.25 -18.77
N LEU A 138 3.70 -12.00 -18.02
CA LEU A 138 2.61 -11.42 -17.22
C LEU A 138 3.14 -10.46 -16.15
N THR A 139 4.22 -10.84 -15.47
CA THR A 139 4.86 -9.97 -14.47
C THR A 139 5.39 -8.70 -15.11
N MET A 140 6.07 -8.79 -16.27
CA MET A 140 6.55 -7.62 -17.02
C MET A 140 5.42 -6.67 -17.44
N ALA A 141 4.29 -7.22 -17.89
CA ALA A 141 3.14 -6.42 -18.29
C ALA A 141 2.48 -5.67 -17.11
N VAL A 142 2.43 -6.30 -15.94
CA VAL A 142 1.79 -5.75 -14.73
C VAL A 142 2.75 -4.85 -13.93
N TYR A 143 4.07 -5.02 -14.10
CA TYR A 143 5.11 -4.28 -13.40
C TYR A 143 4.98 -2.74 -13.46
N PRO A 144 4.78 -2.08 -14.62
CA PRO A 144 4.69 -0.61 -14.67
C PRO A 144 3.47 -0.07 -13.91
N PHE A 145 2.34 -0.79 -13.96
CA PHE A 145 1.14 -0.42 -13.20
C PHE A 145 1.37 -0.54 -11.69
N LEU A 146 2.02 -1.63 -11.26
CA LEU A 146 2.39 -1.82 -9.85
C LEU A 146 3.38 -0.78 -9.37
N TRP A 147 4.38 -0.43 -10.19
CA TRP A 147 5.34 0.60 -9.84
C TRP A 147 4.66 1.93 -9.57
N TYR A 148 3.73 2.34 -10.44
CA TYR A 148 2.95 3.56 -10.27
C TYR A 148 2.09 3.51 -8.99
N PHE A 149 1.37 2.41 -8.77
CA PHE A 149 0.53 2.22 -7.58
C PHE A 149 1.34 2.24 -6.28
N PHE A 150 2.46 1.52 -6.23
CA PHE A 150 3.32 1.43 -5.05
C PHE A 150 4.06 2.74 -4.77
N SER A 151 4.47 3.48 -5.81
CA SER A 151 5.23 4.73 -5.67
C SER A 151 4.37 5.93 -5.28
N HIS A 152 3.10 5.95 -5.70
CA HIS A 152 2.23 7.11 -5.50
C HIS A 152 1.17 6.83 -4.43
N GLN A 153 0.28 5.86 -4.63
CA GLN A 153 -0.87 5.64 -3.75
C GLN A 153 -0.48 4.99 -2.42
N LEU A 154 0.30 3.92 -2.48
CA LEU A 154 0.76 3.24 -1.26
C LEU A 154 1.75 4.07 -0.46
N ARG A 155 2.59 4.86 -1.14
CA ARG A 155 3.54 5.75 -0.46
C ARG A 155 2.82 6.87 0.28
N GLU A 156 1.88 7.55 -0.38
CA GLU A 156 1.02 8.56 0.26
C GLU A 156 0.26 7.94 1.44
N ALA A 157 -0.28 6.73 1.28
CA ALA A 157 -0.98 6.06 2.37
C ALA A 157 -0.09 5.71 3.57
N VAL A 158 1.17 5.34 3.33
CA VAL A 158 2.13 5.05 4.40
C VAL A 158 2.58 6.32 5.13
N GLU A 159 2.65 7.46 4.43
CA GLU A 159 3.05 8.76 4.96
C GLU A 159 1.91 9.50 5.68
N GLU A 160 0.68 9.47 5.17
CA GLU A 160 -0.45 10.24 5.70
C GLU A 160 -1.28 9.50 6.77
N LEU A 161 -1.35 8.16 6.74
CA LEU A 161 -2.19 7.42 7.69
C LEU A 161 -1.47 7.13 9.01
N LYS A 162 -2.22 7.32 10.10
CA LYS A 162 -1.82 6.82 11.42
C LYS A 162 -1.72 5.30 11.43
N ASP A 163 -0.76 4.82 12.19
CA ASP A 163 -0.43 3.41 12.36
C ASP A 163 -1.59 2.53 12.85
N ARG A 164 -2.52 3.10 13.65
CA ARG A 164 -3.72 2.38 14.12
C ARG A 164 -4.70 2.08 12.98
N ASP A 165 -4.90 3.04 12.08
CA ASP A 165 -5.84 2.91 10.98
C ASP A 165 -5.29 1.92 9.95
N PHE A 166 -3.96 1.86 9.83
CA PHE A 166 -3.25 0.90 8.99
C PHE A 166 -3.39 -0.56 9.48
N ARG A 167 -3.41 -0.79 10.81
CA ARG A 167 -3.71 -2.12 11.38
C ARG A 167 -5.11 -2.60 11.01
N LEU A 168 -6.10 -1.69 11.03
CA LEU A 168 -7.47 -2.00 10.62
C LEU A 168 -7.54 -2.29 9.11
N LEU A 169 -6.80 -1.51 8.32
CA LEU A 169 -6.68 -1.68 6.86
C LEU A 169 -6.07 -3.03 6.48
N CYS A 170 -5.31 -3.65 7.38
CA CYS A 170 -4.66 -4.94 7.17
C CYS A 170 -5.57 -6.16 7.37
N ILE A 171 -6.76 -5.99 7.98
CA ILE A 171 -7.68 -7.11 8.24
C ILE A 171 -8.16 -7.78 6.94
N PRO A 172 -8.61 -7.06 5.90
CA PRO A 172 -9.09 -7.70 4.67
C PRO A 172 -8.01 -8.52 3.94
N PRO A 173 -6.77 -8.02 3.72
CA PRO A 173 -5.71 -8.82 3.09
C PRO A 173 -5.34 -10.09 3.86
N VAL A 174 -5.36 -10.04 5.19
CA VAL A 174 -5.10 -11.23 6.04
C VAL A 174 -6.20 -12.26 5.84
N LEU A 175 -7.47 -11.85 5.84
CA LEU A 175 -8.60 -12.76 5.63
C LEU A 175 -8.54 -13.42 4.24
N ILE A 176 -8.28 -12.64 3.20
CA ILE A 176 -8.13 -13.16 1.83
C ILE A 176 -6.97 -14.16 1.76
N PHE A 177 -5.84 -13.84 2.38
CA PHE A 177 -4.69 -14.75 2.42
C PHE A 177 -5.02 -16.07 3.12
N VAL A 178 -5.69 -16.04 4.28
CA VAL A 178 -6.13 -17.25 4.99
C VAL A 178 -7.08 -18.07 4.12
N ILE A 179 -8.04 -17.44 3.45
CA ILE A 179 -8.95 -18.11 2.52
C ILE A 179 -8.14 -18.75 1.37
N THR A 180 -7.19 -18.04 0.79
CA THR A 180 -6.34 -18.58 -0.29
C THR A 180 -5.51 -19.78 0.17
N VAL A 181 -4.96 -19.77 1.38
CA VAL A 181 -4.20 -20.90 1.94
C VAL A 181 -5.09 -22.12 2.17
N ILE A 182 -6.26 -21.93 2.81
CA ILE A 182 -7.23 -23.01 3.05
C ILE A 182 -7.67 -23.65 1.74
N PHE A 183 -8.03 -22.83 0.76
CA PHE A 183 -8.44 -23.37 -0.52
C PHE A 183 -7.26 -24.03 -1.25
N ASN A 184 -6.02 -23.51 -1.15
CA ASN A 184 -4.84 -24.11 -1.81
C ASN A 184 -4.67 -25.58 -1.43
N ASP A 185 -4.89 -25.89 -0.16
CA ASP A 185 -4.89 -27.26 0.37
C ASP A 185 -6.04 -28.10 -0.21
N VAL A 186 -7.24 -27.53 -0.31
CA VAL A 186 -8.41 -28.17 -0.95
C VAL A 186 -8.18 -28.43 -2.45
N GLY A 187 -7.44 -27.58 -3.16
CA GLY A 187 -7.09 -27.74 -4.57
C GLY A 187 -6.11 -28.88 -4.86
N VAL A 188 -5.44 -29.41 -3.83
CA VAL A 188 -4.61 -30.63 -3.91
C VAL A 188 -5.48 -31.89 -3.89
N ASN A 189 -6.73 -31.79 -3.43
CA ASN A 189 -7.65 -32.90 -3.30
C ASN A 189 -8.14 -33.37 -4.68
N PRO A 190 -7.88 -34.63 -5.09
CA PRO A 190 -8.21 -35.13 -6.43
C PRO A 190 -9.72 -35.21 -6.73
N ALA A 191 -10.59 -35.03 -5.74
CA ALA A 191 -12.04 -35.11 -5.88
C ALA A 191 -12.67 -33.89 -6.60
N ILE A 192 -11.98 -32.76 -6.73
CA ILE A 192 -12.54 -31.52 -7.28
C ILE A 192 -11.99 -31.25 -8.69
N PRO A 193 -12.84 -30.92 -9.68
CA PRO A 193 -12.38 -30.53 -11.01
C PRO A 193 -11.42 -29.33 -10.95
N GLN A 194 -10.16 -29.56 -11.28
CA GLN A 194 -9.08 -28.58 -11.15
C GLN A 194 -9.34 -27.26 -11.89
N SER A 195 -10.14 -27.26 -12.97
CA SER A 195 -10.53 -26.02 -13.70
C SER A 195 -11.46 -25.13 -12.90
N GLN A 196 -12.48 -25.71 -12.27
CA GLN A 196 -13.48 -24.96 -11.51
C GLN A 196 -12.86 -24.40 -10.24
N ALA A 197 -12.01 -25.19 -9.56
CA ALA A 197 -11.24 -24.72 -8.41
C ALA A 197 -10.40 -23.49 -8.78
N ILE A 198 -9.54 -23.59 -9.81
CA ILE A 198 -8.65 -22.48 -10.22
C ILE A 198 -9.45 -21.22 -10.62
N ALA A 199 -10.60 -21.37 -11.28
CA ALA A 199 -11.46 -20.24 -11.62
C ALA A 199 -12.05 -19.55 -10.38
N ILE A 200 -12.54 -20.33 -9.41
CA ILE A 200 -13.06 -19.80 -8.13
C ILE A 200 -11.94 -19.10 -7.34
N PHE A 201 -10.74 -19.66 -7.31
CA PHE A 201 -9.57 -19.01 -6.68
C PHE A 201 -9.25 -17.66 -7.32
N LEU A 202 -9.28 -17.59 -8.64
CA LEU A 202 -8.99 -16.37 -9.35
C LEU A 202 -10.04 -15.32 -9.03
N LEU A 203 -11.32 -15.69 -8.97
CA LEU A 203 -12.39 -14.78 -8.56
C LEU A 203 -12.22 -14.28 -7.12
N ILE A 204 -11.88 -15.15 -6.17
CA ILE A 204 -11.62 -14.77 -4.77
C ILE A 204 -10.40 -13.85 -4.66
N THR A 205 -9.33 -14.16 -5.39
CA THR A 205 -8.11 -13.35 -5.37
C THR A 205 -8.33 -12.00 -6.06
N ALA A 206 -9.08 -11.97 -7.16
CA ALA A 206 -9.43 -10.75 -7.88
C ALA A 206 -10.37 -9.86 -7.06
N SER A 207 -11.42 -10.42 -6.45
CA SER A 207 -12.29 -9.67 -5.54
C SER A 207 -11.49 -9.12 -4.37
N GLY A 208 -10.59 -9.93 -3.81
CA GLY A 208 -9.69 -9.50 -2.75
C GLY A 208 -8.77 -8.34 -3.12
N LEU A 209 -8.21 -8.35 -4.34
CA LEU A 209 -7.39 -7.26 -4.86
C LEU A 209 -8.20 -5.98 -5.10
N ILE A 210 -9.44 -6.11 -5.58
CA ILE A 210 -10.34 -4.97 -5.77
C ILE A 210 -10.71 -4.35 -4.42
N THR A 211 -11.11 -5.16 -3.46
CA THR A 211 -11.43 -4.73 -2.09
C THR A 211 -10.23 -4.03 -1.45
N TYR A 212 -9.03 -4.59 -1.62
CA TYR A 212 -7.79 -3.99 -1.18
C TYR A 212 -7.57 -2.59 -1.77
N PHE A 213 -7.66 -2.45 -3.10
CA PHE A 213 -7.42 -1.19 -3.78
C PHE A 213 -8.44 -0.12 -3.40
N LEU A 214 -9.71 -0.53 -3.28
CA LEU A 214 -10.80 0.32 -2.82
C LEU A 214 -10.56 0.81 -1.40
N HIS A 215 -10.14 -0.06 -0.48
CA HIS A 215 -9.87 0.31 0.91
C HIS A 215 -8.74 1.34 1.03
N VAL A 216 -7.62 1.18 0.32
CA VAL A 216 -6.54 2.18 0.32
C VAL A 216 -7.05 3.54 -0.16
N ARG A 217 -7.79 3.55 -1.28
CA ARG A 217 -8.32 4.81 -1.84
C ARG A 217 -9.32 5.48 -0.90
N LEU A 218 -10.26 4.72 -0.35
CA LEU A 218 -11.23 5.23 0.61
C LEU A 218 -10.55 5.79 1.85
N ALA A 219 -9.49 5.15 2.34
CA ALA A 219 -8.76 5.62 3.50
C ALA A 219 -7.98 6.92 3.21
N LEU A 220 -7.37 7.03 2.03
CA LEU A 220 -6.73 8.28 1.58
C LEU A 220 -7.76 9.41 1.41
N ASP A 221 -8.89 9.13 0.77
CA ASP A 221 -9.96 10.12 0.58
C ASP A 221 -10.55 10.56 1.92
N ALA A 222 -10.67 9.66 2.90
CA ALA A 222 -11.10 10.00 4.26
C ALA A 222 -10.11 10.94 4.96
N VAL A 223 -8.80 10.67 4.86
CA VAL A 223 -7.76 11.55 5.44
C VAL A 223 -7.78 12.94 4.78
N ARG A 224 -7.89 12.99 3.45
CA ARG A 224 -7.99 14.26 2.70
C ARG A 224 -9.24 15.05 3.09
N ARG A 225 -10.38 14.37 3.27
CA ARG A 225 -11.63 15.00 3.74
C ARG A 225 -11.47 15.58 5.14
N ILE A 226 -10.93 14.82 6.09
CA ILE A 226 -10.70 15.30 7.45
C ILE A 226 -9.76 16.52 7.45
N ARG A 227 -8.71 16.52 6.60
CA ARG A 227 -7.81 17.67 6.47
C ARG A 227 -8.52 18.91 5.92
N LEU A 228 -9.34 18.73 4.88
CA LEU A 228 -10.15 19.80 4.32
C LEU A 228 -11.16 20.35 5.33
N GLU A 229 -11.82 19.48 6.10
CA GLU A 229 -12.75 19.88 7.16
C GLU A 229 -12.05 20.69 8.27
N MET A 230 -10.85 20.28 8.67
CA MET A 230 -10.04 21.05 9.64
C MET A 230 -9.63 22.42 9.10
N GLU A 231 -9.26 22.52 7.82
CA GLU A 231 -8.90 23.78 7.18
C GLU A 231 -10.11 24.72 7.05
N VAL A 232 -11.27 24.18 6.67
CA VAL A 232 -12.53 24.93 6.62
C VAL A 232 -12.91 25.45 8.01
N ALA A 233 -12.87 24.60 9.04
CA ALA A 233 -13.18 25.03 10.41
C ALA A 233 -12.20 26.11 10.92
N ALA A 234 -10.92 26.03 10.55
CA ALA A 234 -9.95 27.06 10.87
C ALA A 234 -10.27 28.39 10.18
N ILE A 235 -10.64 28.37 8.90
CA ILE A 235 -11.05 29.56 8.15
C ILE A 235 -12.32 30.17 8.75
N GLU A 236 -13.33 29.36 9.08
CA GLU A 236 -14.56 29.82 9.72
C GLU A 236 -14.27 30.54 11.05
N SER A 237 -13.36 30.00 11.86
CA SER A 237 -12.95 30.64 13.11
C SER A 237 -12.28 32.00 12.89
N GLN A 238 -11.46 32.13 11.84
CA GLN A 238 -10.81 33.39 11.49
C GLN A 238 -11.82 34.44 11.00
N ILE A 239 -12.80 34.01 10.19
CA ILE A 239 -13.88 34.88 9.72
C ILE A 239 -14.71 35.41 10.89
N ALA A 240 -15.01 34.57 11.89
CA ALA A 240 -15.76 34.98 13.07
C ALA A 240 -15.01 36.06 13.87
N VAL A 241 -13.70 35.88 14.09
CA VAL A 241 -12.85 36.86 14.79
C VAL A 241 -12.73 38.17 14.00
N GLN A 242 -12.57 38.09 12.68
CA GLN A 242 -12.52 39.26 11.83
C GLN A 242 -13.86 40.02 11.84
N GLY A 243 -14.99 39.30 11.81
CA GLY A 243 -16.33 39.88 11.95
C GLY A 243 -16.52 40.65 13.25
N GLN A 244 -16.07 40.08 14.38
CA GLN A 244 -16.10 40.78 15.67
C GLN A 244 -15.23 42.04 15.67
N SER A 245 -14.03 41.96 15.09
CA SER A 245 -13.11 43.10 14.97
C SER A 245 -13.72 44.23 14.12
N TYR A 246 -14.41 43.89 13.03
CA TYR A 246 -15.13 44.87 12.20
C TYR A 246 -16.30 45.52 12.95
N ALA A 247 -17.07 44.75 13.72
CA ALA A 247 -18.16 45.29 14.53
C ALA A 247 -17.64 46.30 15.55
N GLN A 248 -16.54 45.96 16.24
CA GLN A 248 -15.89 46.86 17.20
C GLN A 248 -15.33 48.12 16.54
N LEU A 249 -14.74 48.00 15.35
CA LEU A 249 -14.23 49.15 14.60
C LEU A 249 -15.38 50.09 14.20
N THR A 250 -16.51 49.54 13.76
CA THR A 250 -17.71 50.33 13.41
C THR A 250 -18.25 51.09 14.63
N GLN A 251 -18.36 50.42 15.79
CA GLN A 251 -18.79 51.05 17.03
C GLN A 251 -17.83 52.17 17.48
N ASN A 252 -16.52 51.98 17.30
CA ASN A 252 -15.52 53.02 17.58
C ASN A 252 -15.65 54.22 16.64
N ILE A 253 -15.98 53.99 15.36
CA ILE A 253 -16.24 55.08 14.40
C ILE A 253 -17.49 55.85 14.80
N GLU A 254 -18.57 55.17 15.18
CA GLU A 254 -19.82 55.81 15.61
C GLU A 254 -19.63 56.63 16.88
N SER A 255 -18.97 56.08 17.91
CA SER A 255 -18.65 56.80 19.13
C SER A 255 -17.72 58.00 18.89
N ALA A 256 -16.70 57.87 18.04
CA ALA A 256 -15.85 58.99 17.64
C ALA A 256 -16.63 60.05 16.86
N ARG A 257 -17.63 59.66 16.07
CA ARG A 257 -18.51 60.60 15.35
C ARG A 257 -19.40 61.37 16.31
N ALA A 258 -20.00 60.68 17.30
CA ALA A 258 -20.80 61.31 18.35
C ALA A 258 -19.97 62.29 19.19
N ALA A 259 -18.79 61.89 19.67
CA ALA A 259 -17.90 62.78 20.43
C ALA A 259 -17.50 64.03 19.63
N ARG A 260 -17.25 63.89 18.32
CA ARG A 260 -16.91 65.01 17.44
C ARG A 260 -18.11 65.94 17.21
N HIS A 261 -19.31 65.39 17.15
CA HIS A 261 -20.56 66.15 17.07
C HIS A 261 -20.81 66.96 18.35
N ASP A 262 -20.65 66.34 19.52
CA ASP A 262 -20.81 67.01 20.81
C ASP A 262 -19.77 68.12 21.02
N LEU A 263 -18.51 67.87 20.64
CA LEU A 263 -17.46 68.91 20.63
C LEU A 263 -17.85 70.12 19.77
N ARG A 264 -18.42 69.89 18.58
CA ARG A 264 -18.92 70.98 17.72
C ARG A 264 -20.03 71.76 18.39
N HIS A 265 -20.98 71.09 19.07
CA HIS A 265 -22.03 71.76 19.81
C HIS A 265 -21.49 72.59 20.98
N HIS A 266 -20.55 72.07 21.76
CA HIS A 266 -19.92 72.81 22.84
C HIS A 266 -19.18 74.05 22.33
N LEU A 267 -18.42 73.92 21.23
CA LEU A 267 -17.73 75.06 20.62
C LEU A 267 -18.73 76.11 20.08
N ALA A 268 -19.82 75.68 19.45
CA ALA A 268 -20.85 76.59 18.95
C ALA A 268 -21.59 77.33 20.10
N ALA A 269 -21.85 76.65 21.22
CA ALA A 269 -22.43 77.27 22.41
C ALA A 269 -21.45 78.29 23.02
N MET A 270 -20.15 77.96 23.12
CA MET A 270 -19.12 78.88 23.59
C MET A 270 -18.99 80.11 22.69
N SER A 271 -19.04 79.95 21.36
CA SER A 271 -19.00 81.09 20.43
C SER A 271 -20.26 81.96 20.56
N ALA A 272 -21.44 81.37 20.74
CA ALA A 272 -22.68 82.12 20.96
C ALA A 272 -22.69 82.87 22.31
N PHE A 273 -22.06 82.33 23.35
CA PHE A 273 -21.85 83.07 24.60
C PHE A 273 -20.88 84.23 24.42
N LEU A 274 -19.80 84.05 23.65
CA LEU A 274 -18.88 85.15 23.33
C LEU A 274 -19.56 86.26 22.51
N GLU A 275 -20.41 85.92 21.54
CA GLU A 275 -21.17 86.91 20.74
C GLU A 275 -22.26 87.66 21.53
N ASN A 276 -22.83 87.05 22.58
CA ASN A 276 -23.82 87.72 23.46
C ASN A 276 -23.18 88.48 24.64
N SER A 277 -21.84 88.50 24.72
CA SER A 277 -21.08 89.19 25.78
C SER A 277 -20.51 90.56 25.36
N ASP A 278 -20.80 91.00 24.14
CA ASP A 278 -20.64 92.38 23.62
C ASP A 278 -22.00 93.10 23.62
#